data_AF-A0A7S3AWJ0-F1
#
_entry.id   AF-A0A7S3AWJ0-F1
#
_cell.length_a   1.000
_cell.length_b   1.000
_cell.length_c   1.000
_cell.angle_alpha   90.00
_cell.angle_beta   90.00
_cell.angle_gamma   90.00
#
_symmetry.space_group_name_H-M   'P 1'
#
loop_
_entity.id
_entity.type
_entity.pdbx_description
1 polymer ?
#
loop_
_entity_poly.entity_id
_entity_poly.type
_entity_poly.pdbx_seq_one_letter_code
_entity_poly.pdbx_strand_id
1 'polypeptide(L)'
;RMYPTQPPHVALEGVGTFGEKVLYAALGERQVAGATGSLGGLVSAISHEFAERGLISSEIQQREWVPHLTLFKTLRGWGRLSKNRSALSPDAYSDILVSGLPDHPLISLDLCGKVGQSRITSFLKVEASVHLSEQMPRRPYARQTRNSRR
;
A
#
# COMPACT_ATOMS: atom_id res chain seq x y z
N ARG A 1 -9.30 -23.12 -0.27
CA ARG A 1 -8.96 -21.68 -0.39
C ARG A 1 -9.65 -20.97 0.77
N MET A 2 -8.93 -20.57 1.82
CA MET A 2 -9.51 -19.82 2.94
C MET A 2 -9.08 -18.36 2.81
N TYR A 3 -9.81 -17.61 1.98
CA TYR A 3 -9.78 -16.16 2.08
C TYR A 3 -10.68 -15.75 3.26
N PRO A 4 -10.37 -14.65 3.97
CA PRO A 4 -11.22 -14.15 5.04
C PRO A 4 -12.67 -13.99 4.56
N THR A 5 -13.65 -14.40 5.37
CA THR A 5 -15.08 -14.19 5.07
C THR A 5 -15.51 -12.74 5.22
N GLN A 6 -14.72 -11.95 5.94
CA GLN A 6 -14.83 -10.50 6.04
C GLN A 6 -13.46 -9.87 5.73
N PRO A 7 -13.41 -8.73 5.02
CA PRO A 7 -12.17 -8.08 4.70
C PRO A 7 -11.42 -7.65 5.97
N PRO A 8 -10.08 -7.78 6.03
CA PRO A 8 -9.31 -7.33 7.17
C PRO A 8 -9.42 -5.81 7.30
N HIS A 9 -9.40 -5.32 8.53
CA HIS A 9 -9.40 -3.90 8.82
C HIS A 9 -7.98 -3.35 8.99
N VAL A 10 -7.80 -2.07 8.65
CA VAL A 10 -6.53 -1.36 8.64
C VAL A 10 -6.68 -0.03 9.39
N ALA A 11 -5.80 0.19 10.35
CA ALA A 11 -5.69 1.37 11.18
C ALA A 11 -4.21 1.74 11.28
N LEU A 12 -3.93 3.04 11.18
CA LEU A 12 -2.56 3.52 11.26
C LEU A 12 -2.22 3.94 12.69
N GLU A 13 -1.07 3.49 13.16
CA GLU A 13 -0.58 3.72 14.51
C GLU A 13 0.88 4.18 14.45
N GLY A 14 1.09 5.48 14.62
CA GLY A 14 2.43 6.06 14.67
C GLY A 14 3.14 6.15 13.32
N VAL A 15 4.41 6.58 13.39
CA VAL A 15 5.27 6.80 12.22
C VAL A 15 6.61 6.10 12.41
N GLY A 16 7.21 5.71 11.29
CA GLY A 16 8.54 5.11 11.25
C GLY A 16 9.32 5.56 10.03
N THR A 17 10.59 5.17 9.97
CA THR A 17 11.42 5.44 8.78
C THR A 17 12.16 4.20 8.29
N PHE A 18 12.34 4.11 6.97
CA PHE A 18 13.28 3.16 6.37
C PHE A 18 14.57 3.89 6.01
N GLY A 19 15.62 3.65 6.82
CA GLY A 19 16.96 4.18 6.60
C GLY A 19 16.99 5.70 6.40
N GLU A 20 16.16 6.42 7.17
CA GLU A 20 16.03 7.89 7.16
C GLU A 20 15.66 8.51 5.80
N LYS A 21 15.23 7.70 4.83
CA LYS A 21 14.94 8.13 3.44
C LYS A 21 13.47 8.00 3.08
N VAL A 22 12.73 7.19 3.82
CA VAL A 22 11.29 7.00 3.64
C VAL A 22 10.66 7.25 5.00
N LEU A 23 9.72 8.18 5.07
CA LEU A 23 8.82 8.35 6.19
C LEU A 23 7.52 7.60 5.87
N TYR A 24 7.05 6.80 6.82
CA TYR A 24 5.82 6.04 6.67
C TYR A 24 4.98 6.08 7.94
N ALA A 25 3.68 5.91 7.77
CA ALA A 25 2.77 5.56 8.86
C ALA A 25 2.69 4.04 8.99
N ALA A 26 2.84 3.53 10.21
CA ALA A 26 2.78 2.10 10.49
C ALA A 26 1.33 1.63 10.66
N LEU A 27 1.08 0.34 10.44
CA LEU A 27 -0.20 -0.30 10.77
C LEU A 27 -0.14 -0.85 12.20
N GLY A 28 -1.27 -0.84 12.91
CA GLY A 28 -1.35 -1.36 14.27
C GLY A 28 -1.03 -2.86 14.38
N GLU A 29 -0.28 -3.26 15.41
CA GLU A 29 0.26 -4.63 15.57
C GLU A 29 -0.82 -5.73 15.51
N ARG A 30 -2.01 -5.42 16.04
CA ARG A 30 -3.16 -6.34 16.07
C ARG A 30 -3.65 -6.75 14.68
N GLN A 31 -3.37 -5.95 13.65
CA GLN A 31 -3.81 -6.20 12.26
C GLN A 31 -2.78 -7.02 11.47
N VAL A 32 -1.53 -7.00 11.92
CA VAL A 32 -0.39 -7.65 11.26
C VAL A 32 -0.16 -9.06 11.81
N ALA A 33 -0.51 -9.32 13.07
CA ALA A 33 -0.37 -10.62 13.71
C ALA A 33 -1.11 -11.72 12.91
N GLY A 34 -0.37 -12.76 12.50
CA GLY A 34 -0.72 -13.78 11.49
C GLY A 34 -1.88 -14.73 11.79
N ALA A 35 -2.92 -14.29 12.50
CA ALA A 35 -4.16 -15.02 12.65
C ALA A 35 -4.90 -15.14 11.31
N THR A 36 -5.65 -16.23 11.11
CA THR A 36 -6.55 -16.40 9.96
C THR A 36 -7.58 -15.27 9.95
N GLY A 37 -7.68 -14.50 8.86
CA GLY A 37 -8.53 -13.32 8.77
C GLY A 37 -7.82 -11.97 8.97
N SER A 38 -6.55 -11.99 9.41
CA SER A 38 -5.70 -10.78 9.48
C SER A 38 -5.15 -10.38 8.11
N LEU A 39 -4.64 -9.14 8.01
CA LEU A 39 -3.92 -8.68 6.83
C LEU A 39 -2.64 -9.51 6.59
N GLY A 40 -1.93 -9.86 7.66
CA GLY A 40 -0.72 -10.70 7.58
C GLY A 40 -1.00 -12.11 7.05
N GLY A 41 -2.11 -12.72 7.48
CA GLY A 41 -2.55 -14.02 6.95
C GLY A 41 -2.90 -13.95 5.45
N LEU A 42 -3.60 -12.90 5.03
CA LEU A 42 -3.94 -12.67 3.62
C LEU A 42 -2.67 -12.50 2.75
N VAL A 43 -1.73 -11.66 3.18
CA VAL A 43 -0.47 -11.45 2.44
C VAL A 43 0.37 -12.71 2.39
N SER A 44 0.43 -13.47 3.48
CA SER A 44 1.16 -14.75 3.51
C SER A 44 0.58 -15.75 2.50
N ALA A 45 -0.75 -15.86 2.43
CA ALA A 45 -1.43 -16.72 1.46
C ALA A 45 -1.18 -16.30 0.00
N ILE A 46 -1.24 -14.99 -0.29
CA ILE A 46 -0.97 -14.46 -1.63
C ILE A 46 0.50 -14.68 -2.02
N SER A 47 1.43 -14.39 -1.12
CA SER A 47 2.87 -14.60 -1.34
C SER A 47 3.17 -16.06 -1.64
N HIS A 48 2.58 -16.99 -0.90
CA HIS A 48 2.72 -18.43 -1.16
C HIS A 48 2.21 -18.81 -2.56
N GLU A 49 1.00 -18.39 -2.93
CA GLU A 49 0.43 -18.69 -4.26
C GLU A 49 1.26 -18.09 -5.40
N PHE A 50 1.81 -16.88 -5.22
CA PHE A 50 2.66 -16.24 -6.23
C PHE A 50 4.03 -16.93 -6.32
N ALA A 51 4.58 -17.42 -5.21
CA ALA A 51 5.82 -18.17 -5.17
C ALA A 51 5.70 -19.53 -5.88
N GLU A 52 4.64 -20.30 -5.61
CA GLU A 52 4.38 -21.58 -6.27
C GLU A 52 4.25 -21.44 -7.80
N ARG A 53 3.75 -20.29 -8.25
CA ARG A 53 3.61 -19.95 -9.68
C ARG A 53 4.87 -19.33 -10.29
N GLY A 54 5.94 -19.14 -9.52
CA GLY A 54 7.18 -18.51 -9.99
C GLY A 54 7.06 -17.02 -10.32
N LEU A 55 6.07 -16.32 -9.75
CA LEU A 55 5.80 -14.89 -10.00
C LEU A 55 6.61 -13.96 -9.10
N ILE A 56 7.16 -14.46 -8.00
CA ILE A 56 8.04 -13.72 -7.08
C ILE A 56 9.34 -14.49 -6.83
N SER A 57 10.46 -13.77 -6.76
CA SER A 57 11.77 -14.36 -6.52
C SER A 57 11.94 -14.83 -5.07
N SER A 58 12.86 -15.77 -4.83
CA SER A 58 13.24 -16.20 -3.48
C SER A 58 13.77 -15.06 -2.62
N GLU A 59 14.44 -14.08 -3.22
CA GLU A 59 14.90 -12.87 -2.53
C GLU A 59 13.72 -12.06 -1.94
N ILE A 60 12.61 -11.95 -2.67
CA ILE A 60 11.41 -11.26 -2.17
C ILE A 60 10.76 -12.05 -1.04
N GLN A 61 10.75 -13.39 -1.15
CA GLN A 61 10.17 -14.27 -0.15
C GLN A 61 10.92 -14.25 1.20
N GLN A 62 12.23 -13.98 1.19
CA GLN A 62 13.06 -13.93 2.40
C GLN A 62 12.99 -12.58 3.13
N ARG A 63 12.44 -11.53 2.50
CA ARG A 63 12.34 -10.22 3.13
C ARG A 63 11.19 -10.20 4.11
N GLU A 64 11.45 -9.66 5.30
CA GLU A 64 10.39 -9.34 6.24
C GLU A 64 9.45 -8.30 5.62
N TRP A 65 8.17 -8.65 5.57
CA TRP A 65 7.14 -7.75 5.10
C TRP A 65 6.69 -6.83 6.23
N VAL A 66 6.98 -5.53 6.08
CA VAL A 66 6.53 -4.49 7.00
C VAL A 66 5.40 -3.70 6.32
N PRO A 67 4.13 -3.90 6.70
CA PRO A 67 3.03 -3.11 6.15
C PRO A 67 3.16 -1.64 6.57
N HIS A 68 3.00 -0.73 5.61
CA HIS A 68 3.13 0.69 5.86
C HIS A 68 2.43 1.54 4.80
N LEU A 69 2.05 2.76 5.16
CA LEU A 69 1.66 3.81 4.22
C LEU A 69 2.82 4.79 4.06
N THR A 70 3.44 4.82 2.87
CA THR A 70 4.51 5.79 2.59
C THR A 70 3.93 7.21 2.55
N LEU A 71 4.41 8.08 3.44
CA LEU A 71 4.03 9.49 3.49
C LEU A 71 4.98 10.35 2.67
N PHE A 72 6.28 10.05 2.75
CA PHE A 72 7.31 10.80 2.06
C PHE A 72 8.51 9.92 1.71
N LYS A 73 9.15 10.21 0.56
CA LYS A 73 10.36 9.53 0.12
C LYS A 73 11.35 10.52 -0.49
N THR A 74 12.56 10.55 0.04
CA THR A 74 13.67 11.29 -0.59
C THR A 74 14.05 10.58 -1.90
N LEU A 75 13.84 11.22 -3.05
CA LEU A 75 14.24 10.68 -4.35
C LEU A 75 15.77 10.77 -4.50
N ARG A 76 16.39 9.76 -5.14
CA ARG A 76 17.83 9.75 -5.50
C ARG A 76 18.25 10.84 -6.53
N GLY A 77 17.39 11.82 -6.83
CA GLY A 77 17.58 12.83 -7.87
C GLY A 77 17.87 14.25 -7.40
N TRP A 78 17.84 14.55 -6.09
CA TRP A 78 18.18 15.87 -5.56
C TRP A 78 19.70 16.04 -5.30
N GLY A 79 20.52 15.35 -6.10
CA GLY A 79 21.99 15.33 -5.99
C GLY A 79 22.71 16.63 -6.34
N ARG A 80 22.02 17.79 -6.35
CA ARG A 80 22.65 19.11 -6.49
C ARG A 80 22.20 20.15 -5.46
N LEU A 81 21.23 19.84 -4.61
CA LEU A 81 20.78 20.75 -3.56
C LEU A 81 21.22 20.22 -2.20
N SER A 82 22.42 20.68 -1.82
CA SER A 82 23.09 20.53 -0.52
C SER A 82 23.64 19.13 -0.20
N LYS A 83 24.95 19.11 0.10
CA LYS A 83 25.65 17.97 0.72
C LYS A 83 25.15 17.66 2.16
N ASN A 84 24.11 18.35 2.65
CA ASN A 84 23.74 18.39 4.07
C ASN A 84 22.28 17.99 4.39
N ARG A 85 21.46 17.54 3.42
CA ARG A 85 20.08 17.07 3.71
C ARG A 85 19.70 15.80 2.93
N SER A 86 20.46 14.72 3.13
CA SER A 86 20.17 13.39 2.56
C SER A 86 19.30 12.50 3.47
N ALA A 87 19.08 12.91 4.71
CA ALA A 87 18.35 12.18 5.73
C ALA A 87 17.19 13.02 6.31
N LEU A 88 16.10 12.35 6.66
CA LEU A 88 14.97 12.93 7.36
C LEU A 88 15.32 13.10 8.84
N SER A 89 15.41 14.35 9.31
CA SER A 89 15.58 14.61 10.75
C SER A 89 14.34 14.17 11.52
N PRO A 90 14.48 13.44 12.65
CA PRO A 90 13.37 13.13 13.56
C PRO A 90 12.51 14.34 13.94
N ASP A 91 13.15 15.49 14.17
CA ASP A 91 12.46 16.73 14.52
C ASP A 91 11.50 17.23 13.43
N ALA A 92 11.70 16.83 12.17
CA ALA A 92 10.82 17.22 11.07
C ALA A 92 9.49 16.47 11.06
N TYR A 93 9.39 15.36 11.80
CA TYR A 93 8.18 14.53 11.87
C TYR A 93 7.77 14.14 13.29
N SER A 94 8.43 14.71 14.32
CA SER A 94 8.12 14.47 15.74
C SER A 94 6.69 14.86 16.10
N ASP A 95 6.17 15.90 15.45
CA ASP A 95 4.83 16.43 15.70
C ASP A 95 3.75 15.73 14.85
N ILE A 96 4.16 14.81 13.96
CA ILE A 96 3.21 14.04 13.16
C ILE A 96 2.60 12.96 14.04
N LEU A 97 1.48 13.32 14.66
CA LEU A 97 0.59 12.37 15.29
C LEU A 97 -0.20 11.62 14.21
N VAL A 98 0.28 10.45 13.82
CA VAL A 98 -0.58 9.45 13.15
C VAL A 98 -1.36 8.71 14.24
N SER A 99 -2.22 9.46 14.90
CA SER A 99 -3.34 8.92 15.66
C SER A 99 -4.58 9.31 14.87
N GLY A 100 -5.25 8.35 14.23
CA GLY A 100 -6.58 8.59 13.70
C GLY A 100 -6.74 8.64 12.18
N LEU A 101 -6.15 7.69 11.43
CA LEU A 101 -7.00 7.13 10.38
C LEU A 101 -7.99 6.17 11.08
N PRO A 102 -9.31 6.38 10.91
CA PRO A 102 -10.29 5.48 11.47
C PRO A 102 -10.04 4.07 10.94
N ASP A 103 -10.48 3.08 11.71
CA ASP A 103 -10.38 1.69 11.31
C ASP A 103 -11.13 1.49 9.98
N HIS A 104 -10.40 1.11 8.93
CA HIS A 104 -10.92 1.04 7.57
C HIS A 104 -10.92 -0.41 7.08
N PRO A 105 -12.05 -0.94 6.56
CA PRO A 105 -12.04 -2.24 5.93
C PRO A 105 -11.20 -2.20 4.65
N LEU A 106 -10.41 -3.24 4.40
CA LEU A 106 -9.68 -3.41 3.15
C LEU A 106 -10.65 -3.82 2.03
N ILE A 107 -10.99 -2.88 1.15
CA ILE A 107 -12.05 -3.08 0.14
C ILE A 107 -11.55 -3.80 -1.11
N SER A 108 -10.29 -3.57 -1.51
CA SER A 108 -9.74 -4.12 -2.75
C SER A 108 -8.25 -4.38 -2.68
N LEU A 109 -7.80 -5.28 -3.54
CA LEU A 109 -6.40 -5.55 -3.85
C LEU A 109 -6.16 -5.25 -5.33
N ASP A 110 -5.15 -4.44 -5.61
CA ASP A 110 -4.79 -4.05 -6.97
C ASP A 110 -3.42 -4.62 -7.36
N LEU A 111 -3.36 -5.22 -8.55
CA LEU A 111 -2.10 -5.54 -9.21
C LEU A 111 -1.64 -4.31 -10.00
N CYS A 112 -0.57 -3.68 -9.55
CA CYS A 112 -0.09 -2.41 -10.10
C CYS A 112 1.22 -2.54 -10.87
N GLY A 113 1.29 -1.91 -12.05
CA GLY A 113 2.53 -1.68 -12.78
C GLY A 113 3.32 -0.51 -12.21
N LYS A 114 4.60 -0.72 -11.89
CA LYS A 114 5.48 0.32 -11.32
C LYS A 114 6.02 1.31 -12.37
N VAL A 115 6.02 0.91 -13.65
CA VAL A 115 6.50 1.72 -14.78
C VAL A 115 5.29 2.19 -15.58
N GLY A 116 5.14 3.50 -15.71
CA GLY A 116 3.97 4.13 -16.31
C GLY A 116 3.02 4.64 -15.23
N GLN A 117 3.20 5.91 -14.82
CA GLN A 117 2.11 6.62 -14.16
C GLN A 117 0.89 6.61 -15.09
N SER A 118 -0.29 6.39 -14.52
CA SER A 118 -1.53 6.64 -15.24
C SER A 118 -1.49 8.08 -15.77
N ARG A 119 -1.65 8.28 -17.08
CA ARG A 119 -1.69 9.65 -17.65
C ARG A 119 -2.92 10.44 -17.18
N ILE A 120 -3.86 9.77 -16.51
CA ILE A 120 -5.18 10.29 -16.13
C ILE A 120 -5.28 10.51 -14.63
N THR A 121 -4.47 9.81 -13.82
CA THR A 121 -4.52 9.89 -12.36
C THR A 121 -3.12 9.84 -11.76
N SER A 122 -2.90 10.50 -10.62
CA SER A 122 -1.63 10.44 -9.87
C SER A 122 -1.32 9.06 -9.26
N PHE A 123 -2.11 8.04 -9.59
CA PHE A 123 -1.99 6.67 -9.09
C PHE A 123 -1.15 5.79 -10.03
N LEU A 124 -0.67 4.66 -9.50
CA LEU A 124 -0.03 3.62 -10.30
C LEU A 124 -1.00 3.07 -11.35
N LYS A 125 -0.48 2.58 -12.46
CA LYS A 125 -1.30 1.87 -13.46
C LYS A 125 -1.79 0.56 -12.84
N VAL A 126 -3.10 0.40 -12.72
CA VAL A 126 -3.75 -0.83 -12.26
C VAL A 126 -3.93 -1.78 -13.45
N GLU A 127 -3.36 -2.98 -13.36
CA GLU A 127 -3.49 -4.04 -14.37
C GLU A 127 -4.69 -4.96 -14.07
N ALA A 128 -4.97 -5.20 -12.79
CA ALA A 128 -6.11 -5.98 -12.33
C ALA A 128 -6.51 -5.58 -10.90
N SER A 129 -7.78 -5.82 -10.54
CA SER A 129 -8.32 -5.56 -9.20
C SER A 129 -9.17 -6.72 -8.72
N VAL A 130 -9.08 -7.02 -7.42
CA VAL A 130 -9.97 -7.96 -6.72
C VAL A 130 -10.68 -7.19 -5.62
N HIS A 131 -12.00 -7.28 -5.56
CA HIS A 131 -12.80 -6.73 -4.47
C HIS A 131 -12.96 -7.76 -3.36
N LEU A 132 -12.70 -7.34 -2.12
CA LEU A 132 -12.76 -8.18 -0.92
C LEU A 132 -14.07 -8.01 -0.13
N SER A 133 -14.87 -6.99 -0.44
CA SER A 133 -16.20 -6.78 0.13
C SER A 133 -17.30 -6.94 -0.92
N GLU A 134 -18.41 -7.59 -0.56
CA GLU A 134 -19.62 -7.66 -1.40
C GLU A 134 -20.30 -6.29 -1.58
N GLN A 135 -20.03 -5.33 -0.70
CA GLN A 135 -20.44 -3.95 -0.90
C GLN A 135 -19.61 -3.33 -2.02
N MET A 136 -20.15 -3.34 -3.24
CA MET A 136 -19.63 -2.50 -4.31
C MET A 136 -19.59 -1.04 -3.82
N PRO A 137 -18.43 -0.35 -3.85
CA PRO A 137 -18.47 1.10 -3.86
C PRO A 137 -19.25 1.50 -5.12
N ARG A 138 -20.38 2.19 -4.94
CA ARG A 138 -21.08 2.83 -6.06
C ARG A 138 -20.05 3.70 -6.77
N ARG A 139 -19.65 3.31 -7.98
CA ARG A 139 -18.63 4.00 -8.79
C ARG A 139 -18.93 5.52 -8.80
N PRO A 140 -18.00 6.40 -8.38
CA PRO A 140 -18.15 7.83 -8.66
C PRO A 140 -17.82 8.18 -10.12
N TYR A 141 -17.23 7.24 -10.88
CA TYR A 141 -16.76 7.51 -12.23
C TYR A 141 -17.45 6.60 -13.24
N ALA A 142 -18.75 6.84 -13.42
CA ALA A 142 -19.39 6.52 -14.68
C ALA A 142 -18.73 7.40 -15.75
N ARG A 143 -17.89 6.77 -16.56
CA ARG A 143 -17.34 7.29 -17.80
C ARG A 143 -18.52 7.81 -18.62
N GLN A 144 -18.70 9.12 -18.71
CA GLN A 144 -19.55 9.73 -19.73
C GLN A 144 -18.95 9.33 -21.08
N THR A 145 -19.45 8.25 -21.67
CA THR A 145 -19.33 8.03 -23.11
C THR A 145 -20.13 9.14 -23.74
N ARG A 146 -19.43 10.22 -24.11
CA ARG A 146 -19.99 11.27 -24.94
C ARG A 146 -20.34 10.61 -26.27
N ASN A 147 -21.63 10.35 -26.45
CA ASN A 147 -22.22 10.02 -27.74
C ASN A 147 -21.87 11.17 -28.70
N SER A 148 -20.83 11.01 -29.51
CA SER A 148 -20.69 11.79 -30.73
C SER A 148 -21.79 11.32 -31.67
N ARG A 149 -22.88 12.10 -31.69
CA ARG A 149 -23.93 12.04 -32.71
C ARG A 149 -23.30 12.21 -34.09
N ARG A 150 -23.87 11.44 -35.03
CA ARG A 150 -24.00 11.62 -36.50
C ARG A 150 -23.19 12.73 -37.14
#